data_AF-A0A3S2BMM4-F1
#
_entry.id   AF-A0A3S2BMM4-F1
#
_cell.length_a   1.000
_cell.length_b   1.000
_cell.length_c   1.000
_cell.angle_alpha   90.00
_cell.angle_beta   90.00
_cell.angle_gamma   90.00
#
_symmetry.space_group_name_H-M   'P 1'
#
loop_
_entity.id
_entity.type
_entity.pdbx_description
1 polymer ?
#
loop_
_entity_poly.entity_id
_entity_poly.type
_entity_poly.pdbx_seq_one_letter_code
_entity_poly.pdbx_strand_id
1 'polypeptide(L)' 'FVVLANGNISDLQLAKSSGSPELDQFALELVRKQAPFPPIPPETGLLSWRFKAPIGPF' A
#
# COMPACT_ATOMS: atom_id res chain seq x y z
N PHE A 1 2.42 0.42 3.45
CA PHE A 1 2.99 -0.57 2.52
C PHE A 1 4.22 0.03 1.85
N VAL A 2 5.10 -0.81 1.32
CA VAL A 2 6.32 -0.40 0.63
C VAL A 2 6.17 -0.72 -0.85
N VAL A 3 6.34 0.26 -1.72
CA VAL A 3 6.44 0.05 -3.17
C VAL A 3 7.91 -0.18 -3.52
N LEU A 4 8.19 -1.21 -4.31
CA LEU A 4 9.52 -1.54 -4.83
C LEU A 4 9.74 -0.83 -6.18
N ALA A 5 11.00 -0.68 -6.59
CA ALA A 5 11.35 -0.07 -7.88
C ALA A 5 10.67 -0.74 -9.10
N ASN A 6 10.26 -2.01 -8.99
CA ASN A 6 9.55 -2.75 -10.03
C ASN A 6 8.01 -2.59 -9.99
N GLY A 7 7.47 -1.71 -9.13
CA GLY A 7 6.02 -1.48 -8.98
C GLY A 7 5.28 -2.50 -8.12
N ASN A 8 5.97 -3.54 -7.61
CA ASN A 8 5.38 -4.46 -6.64
C ASN A 8 5.28 -3.82 -5.26
N ILE A 9 4.31 -4.28 -4.48
CA ILE A 9 4.18 -3.90 -3.06
C ILE A 9 4.70 -5.00 -2.14
N SER A 10 5.31 -4.58 -1.05
CA SER A 10 5.71 -5.42 0.08
C SER A 10 5.27 -4.74 1.38
N ASP A 11 5.38 -5.45 2.52
CA ASP A 11 5.11 -4.87 3.84
C ASP A 11 3.70 -4.23 3.94
N LEU A 12 2.70 -4.88 3.32
CA LEU A 12 1.31 -4.43 3.37
C LEU A 12 0.72 -4.80 4.74
N GLN A 13 0.50 -3.78 5.56
CA GLN A 13 -0.08 -3.90 6.88
C GLN A 13 -1.02 -2.75 7.17
N LEU A 14 -2.02 -2.99 8.01
CA LEU A 14 -2.88 -1.95 8.55
C LEU A 14 -2.10 -1.17 9.61
N ALA A 15 -2.01 0.15 9.42
CA ALA A 15 -1.42 1.03 10.43
C ALA A 15 -2.35 1.24 11.64
N LYS A 16 -3.66 1.15 11.42
CA LYS A 16 -4.71 1.24 12.43
C LYS A 16 -5.89 0.39 11.98
N SER A 17 -6.38 -0.48 12.85
CA SER A 17 -7.63 -1.21 12.59
C SER A 17 -8.81 -0.25 12.62
N SER A 18 -9.76 -0.47 11.73
CA SER A 18 -11.04 0.22 11.69
C SER A 18 -11.98 -0.15 12.85
N GLY A 19 -11.66 -1.21 13.60
CA GLY A 19 -12.54 -1.81 14.60
C GLY A 19 -13.45 -2.91 14.03
N SER A 20 -13.45 -3.10 12.70
CA SER A 20 -14.21 -4.14 12.01
C SER A 20 -13.27 -5.06 11.22
N PRO A 21 -13.16 -6.35 11.58
CA PRO A 21 -12.23 -7.27 10.91
C PRO A 21 -12.57 -7.49 9.42
N GLU A 22 -13.84 -7.36 9.04
CA GLU A 22 -14.28 -7.42 7.64
C GLU A 22 -13.79 -6.21 6.82
N LEU A 23 -13.88 -5.00 7.38
CA LEU A 23 -13.39 -3.78 6.70
C LEU A 23 -11.86 -3.78 6.61
N ASP A 24 -11.20 -4.23 7.66
CA ASP A 24 -9.75 -4.40 7.70
C ASP A 24 -9.25 -5.37 6.61
N GLN A 25 -9.91 -6.52 6.45
CA GLN A 25 -9.60 -7.47 5.38
C GLN A 25 -9.91 -6.90 4.00
N PHE A 26 -11.08 -6.27 3.84
CA PHE A 26 -11.47 -5.65 2.58
C PHE A 26 -10.47 -4.57 2.15
N ALA A 27 -9.98 -3.77 3.09
CA ALA A 27 -8.96 -2.77 2.88
C ALA A 27 -7.64 -3.37 2.35
N LEU A 28 -7.16 -4.45 2.99
CA LEU A 28 -5.96 -5.17 2.55
C LEU A 28 -6.14 -5.75 1.15
N GLU A 29 -7.28 -6.37 0.87
CA GLU A 29 -7.61 -6.93 -0.43
C GLU A 29 -7.73 -5.85 -1.52
N LEU A 30 -8.28 -4.68 -1.20
CA LEU A 30 -8.39 -3.57 -2.14
C LEU A 30 -7.01 -3.05 -2.58
N VAL A 31 -6.10 -2.86 -1.62
CA VAL A 31 -4.71 -2.46 -1.92
C VAL A 31 -3.98 -3.53 -2.72
N ARG A 32 -4.22 -4.81 -2.41
CA ARG A 32 -3.66 -5.93 -3.17
C ARG A 32 -4.19 -5.98 -4.61
N LYS A 33 -5.47 -5.70 -4.82
CA LYS A 33 -6.10 -5.64 -6.15
C LYS A 33 -5.66 -4.45 -6.99
N GLN A 34 -5.23 -3.36 -6.36
CA GLN A 34 -4.68 -2.19 -7.06
C GLN A 34 -3.22 -2.39 -7.52
N ALA A 35 -2.54 -3.45 -7.08
CA ALA A 35 -1.20 -3.75 -7.59
C ALA A 35 -1.26 -4.18 -9.07
N PRO A 36 -0.27 -3.79 -9.90
CA PRO A 36 0.95 -3.07 -9.53
C PRO A 36 0.75 -1.56 -9.37
N PHE A 37 1.47 -0.99 -8.42
CA PHE A 37 1.53 0.47 -8.25
C PHE A 37 2.56 1.06 -9.22
N PRO A 38 2.44 2.35 -9.59
CA PRO A 38 3.42 3.00 -10.45
C PRO A 38 4.83 2.85 -9.85
N PRO A 39 5.84 2.53 -10.69
CA PRO A 39 7.20 2.37 -10.23
C PRO A 39 7.74 3.68 -9.69
N ILE A 40 8.73 3.57 -8.81
CA ILE A 40 9.42 4.73 -8.24
C ILE A 40 10.17 5.47 -9.36
N PRO A 41 10.08 6.81 -9.44
CA PRO A 41 10.83 7.57 -10.43
C PRO A 41 12.34 7.31 -10.28
N PRO A 42 13.05 6.97 -11.37
CA PRO A 42 14.46 6.58 -11.31
C PRO A 42 15.37 7.72 -10.81
N GLU A 43 14.94 8.96 -11.01
CA GLU A 43 15.58 10.20 -10.53
C GLU A 43 15.70 10.25 -8.99
N THR A 44 14.88 9.51 -8.24
CA THR A 44 14.98 9.47 -6.78
C THR A 44 16.11 8.59 -6.27
N GLY A 45 16.64 7.67 -7.09
CA GLY A 45 17.63 6.67 -6.67
C GLY A 45 17.12 5.70 -5.58
N LEU A 46 15.82 5.70 -5.27
CA LEU A 46 15.24 4.88 -4.21
C LEU A 46 14.89 3.48 -4.75
N LEU A 47 15.42 2.46 -4.08
CA LEU A 47 15.08 1.05 -4.36
C LEU A 47 13.70 0.65 -3.83
N SER A 48 13.22 1.35 -2.80
CA SER A 48 11.92 1.13 -2.19
C SER A 48 11.40 2.41 -1.53
N TRP A 49 10.08 2.60 -1.52
CA TRP A 49 9.43 3.76 -0.93
C TRP A 49 8.26 3.34 -0.06
N ARG A 50 8.27 3.74 1.21
CA ARG A 50 7.20 3.48 2.17
C ARG A 50 6.07 4.50 2.02
N PHE A 51 4.86 4.01 1.74
CA PHE A 51 3.63 4.80 1.67
C PHE A 51 2.69 4.51 2.86
N LYS A 52 2.01 5.56 3.32
CA LYS A 52 0.87 5.48 4.23
C LYS A 52 -0.32 6.16 3.55
N ALA A 53 -1.39 5.42 3.32
CA ALA A 53 -2.63 5.93 2.78
C ALA A 53 -3.75 5.74 3.81
N PRO A 54 -4.60 6.74 4.06
CA PRO A 54 -5.83 6.56 4.83
C PRO A 54 -6.82 5.70 4.04
N ILE A 55 -7.60 4.90 4.76
CA ILE A 55 -8.64 4.05 4.18
C ILE A 55 -9.96 4.42 4.86
N GLY A 56 -10.85 5.08 4.13
CA GLY A 56 -12.14 5.56 4.65
C GLY A 56 -12.70 6.76 3.85
N PRO A 57 -13.97 7.13 4.07
CA PRO A 57 -14.56 8.31 3.45
C PRO A 57 -13.87 9.58 3.94
N PHE A 58 -13.53 10.46 3.00
CA PHE A 58 -12.94 11.78 3.24
C PHE A 58 -14.02 12.80 3.61
#